data_AF-A0A497C6U5-F1
#
_entry.id   AF-A0A497C6U5-F1
#
_cell.length_a   1.000
_cell.length_b   1.000
_cell.length_c   1.000
_cell.angle_alpha   90.00
_cell.angle_beta   90.00
_cell.angle_gamma   90.00
#
_symmetry.space_group_name_H-M   'P 1'
#
loop_
_entity.id
_entity.type
_entity.pdbx_description
1 polymer ?
#
loop_
_entity_poly.entity_id
_entity_poly.type
_entity_poly.pdbx_seq_one_letter_code
_entity_poly.pdbx_strand_id
1 'polypeptide(L)'
;MWQEYVNAESISQVLSVLAEKKEEARVIAGGTDLVLELRQGLHEPIQTLIDITRIEDLCQIRLEGDFLRLGAGVTHNQCLADPNIREFALPLALASWEVGAPQIRNAGTVVGNLVTASPANDTIVPLIALKARLEIQSLKGERVIPLKDFYTGVRKHVLQPDELVTAVLIPKMTPNQKGVFLKLGLRKAQAISLVSMAGVLTLDGDQISKATIALGAVAPTIIHAESAEKYLVGKTLTEENILSAAELAKESARPIDDIRGSAAYRQEIARVLVQRGLEQIASGEVLSRLPDSPVLLVGKMPENGKLKSISVPLAPGKEPIITRINGVEYTFEEGHHQTLLHLIRDHAGLTGSKAGCEEGECGACTVYLDGKAVMSCLVPAPRAHRAEIITIEGLGDEEHLHPVQKTFIDEGAVQCGYCTPGFIMSAAKLLEEIPHPSHSQIKTAISGNLCRCTGYYKIVRAIEEASKKEGG
;
A
#
# COMPACT_ATOMS: atom_id res chain seq x y z
N MET A 1 20.05 -5.97 -9.49
CA MET A 1 18.77 -6.52 -10.03
C MET A 1 18.80 -8.03 -9.94
N TRP A 2 17.63 -8.67 -9.82
CA TRP A 2 17.50 -10.14 -9.71
C TRP A 2 17.94 -10.84 -11.00
N GLN A 3 18.30 -12.12 -10.88
CA GLN A 3 18.67 -13.01 -11.99
C GLN A 3 17.55 -13.99 -12.36
N GLU A 4 16.82 -14.50 -11.36
CA GLU A 4 15.69 -15.40 -11.58
C GLU A 4 14.41 -14.85 -10.96
N TYR A 5 13.28 -15.15 -11.60
CA TYR A 5 11.97 -14.75 -11.12
C TYR A 5 10.98 -15.92 -11.15
N VAL A 6 10.38 -16.24 -10.01
CA VAL A 6 9.41 -17.32 -9.88
C VAL A 6 8.03 -16.70 -9.67
N ASN A 7 7.14 -16.84 -10.65
CA ASN A 7 5.71 -16.59 -10.44
C ASN A 7 5.12 -17.79 -9.69
N ALA A 8 5.07 -17.73 -8.36
CA ALA A 8 4.69 -18.88 -7.56
C ALA A 8 3.18 -19.17 -7.62
N GLU A 9 2.83 -20.45 -7.64
CA GLU A 9 1.45 -20.93 -7.77
C GLU A 9 0.87 -21.43 -6.43
N SER A 10 1.75 -21.78 -5.50
CA SER A 10 1.37 -22.33 -4.20
C SER A 10 2.36 -21.94 -3.12
N ILE A 11 1.90 -21.93 -1.88
CA ILE A 11 2.76 -21.72 -0.71
C ILE A 11 3.88 -22.77 -0.68
N SER A 12 3.56 -24.03 -0.99
CA SER A 12 4.55 -25.13 -1.02
C SER A 12 5.71 -24.87 -1.99
N GLN A 13 5.43 -24.28 -3.16
CA GLN A 13 6.47 -23.89 -4.11
C GLN A 13 7.35 -22.77 -3.53
N VAL A 14 6.75 -21.75 -2.92
CA VAL A 14 7.48 -20.65 -2.27
C VAL A 14 8.44 -21.20 -1.21
N LEU A 15 7.93 -22.05 -0.30
CA LEU A 15 8.72 -22.63 0.77
C LEU A 15 9.84 -23.54 0.25
N SER A 16 9.59 -24.27 -0.84
CA SER A 16 10.61 -25.11 -1.48
C SER A 16 11.76 -24.27 -2.03
N VAL A 17 11.46 -23.18 -2.76
CA VAL A 17 12.50 -22.29 -3.31
C VAL A 17 13.25 -21.55 -2.19
N LEU A 18 12.55 -21.11 -1.14
CA LEU A 18 13.19 -20.48 0.03
C LEU A 18 14.12 -21.45 0.77
N ALA A 19 13.72 -22.72 0.95
CA ALA A 19 14.55 -23.72 1.59
C ALA A 19 15.78 -24.09 0.76
N GLU A 20 15.63 -24.16 -0.56
CA GLU A 20 16.71 -24.45 -1.51
C GLU A 20 17.73 -23.30 -1.57
N LYS A 21 17.24 -22.07 -1.77
CA LYS A 21 18.08 -20.91 -2.11
C LYS A 21 18.44 -20.01 -0.93
N LYS A 22 17.71 -20.12 0.20
CA LYS A 22 17.96 -19.39 1.44
C LYS A 22 18.15 -17.88 1.19
N GLU A 23 19.29 -17.32 1.59
CA GLU A 23 19.59 -15.88 1.51
C GLU A 23 19.67 -15.34 0.08
N GLU A 24 19.83 -16.21 -0.93
CA GLU A 24 19.83 -15.83 -2.35
C GLU A 24 18.42 -15.66 -2.92
N ALA A 25 17.38 -16.07 -2.19
CA ALA A 25 15.99 -15.90 -2.57
C ALA A 25 15.26 -14.90 -1.67
N ARG A 26 14.34 -14.15 -2.27
CA ARG A 26 13.48 -13.21 -1.55
C ARG A 26 12.06 -13.25 -2.10
N VAL A 27 11.09 -13.31 -1.19
CA VAL A 27 9.68 -13.15 -1.54
C VAL A 27 9.42 -11.72 -1.99
N ILE A 28 8.68 -11.55 -3.08
CA ILE A 28 8.16 -10.27 -3.55
C ILE A 28 6.62 -10.35 -3.61
N ALA A 29 5.98 -9.31 -3.10
CA ALA A 29 4.55 -9.08 -3.25
C ALA A 29 4.34 -7.87 -4.18
N GLY A 30 4.00 -6.71 -3.62
CA GLY A 30 3.80 -5.48 -4.39
C GLY A 30 5.05 -4.86 -5.02
N GLY A 31 6.25 -5.25 -4.55
CA GLY A 31 7.53 -4.69 -5.04
C GLY A 31 7.81 -3.23 -4.66
N THR A 32 6.87 -2.53 -4.02
CA THR A 32 6.91 -1.07 -3.84
C THR A 32 8.06 -0.54 -2.99
N ASP A 33 8.63 -1.38 -2.11
CA ASP A 33 9.88 -1.10 -1.39
C ASP A 33 11.05 -1.87 -2.01
N LEU A 34 10.92 -3.20 -2.11
CA LEU A 34 12.01 -4.12 -2.47
C LEU A 34 12.65 -3.80 -3.82
N VAL A 35 11.87 -3.41 -4.84
CA VAL A 35 12.42 -3.09 -6.18
C VAL A 35 13.33 -1.86 -6.13
N LEU A 36 13.01 -0.88 -5.27
CA LEU A 36 13.86 0.30 -5.09
C LEU A 36 15.14 -0.06 -4.34
N GLU A 37 15.02 -0.85 -3.28
CA GLU A 37 16.16 -1.31 -2.50
C GLU A 37 17.15 -2.11 -3.38
N LEU A 38 16.65 -3.05 -4.18
CA LEU A 38 17.48 -3.82 -5.12
C LEU A 38 18.15 -2.95 -6.19
N ARG A 39 17.51 -1.87 -6.63
CA ARG A 39 18.09 -0.94 -7.61
C ARG A 39 19.19 -0.08 -7.01
N GLN A 40 19.05 0.26 -5.74
CA GLN A 40 20.07 0.97 -4.96
C GLN A 40 21.23 0.06 -4.54
N GLY A 41 21.24 -1.21 -4.96
CA GLY A 41 22.28 -2.18 -4.60
C GLY A 41 22.16 -2.68 -3.16
N LEU A 42 21.00 -2.48 -2.51
CA LEU A 42 20.73 -3.05 -1.20
C LEU A 42 20.35 -4.53 -1.34
N HIS A 43 20.70 -5.34 -0.35
CA HIS A 43 20.37 -6.77 -0.24
C HIS A 43 21.14 -7.74 -1.17
N GLU A 44 22.42 -7.51 -1.44
CA GLU A 44 23.30 -8.62 -1.86
C GLU A 44 23.32 -9.69 -0.74
N PRO A 45 23.10 -10.99 -1.03
CA PRO A 45 23.26 -11.68 -2.32
C PRO A 45 21.96 -12.08 -3.05
N ILE A 46 20.84 -11.35 -2.93
CA ILE A 46 19.57 -11.77 -3.57
C ILE A 46 19.72 -11.90 -5.09
N GLN A 47 19.50 -13.12 -5.61
CA GLN A 47 19.50 -13.44 -7.04
C GLN A 47 18.13 -13.89 -7.53
N THR A 48 17.28 -14.43 -6.66
CA THR A 48 15.97 -14.97 -7.03
C THR A 48 14.84 -14.22 -6.34
N LEU A 49 13.86 -13.76 -7.11
CA LEU A 49 12.60 -13.25 -6.56
C LEU A 49 11.50 -14.30 -6.68
N ILE A 50 10.68 -14.43 -5.64
CA ILE A 50 9.54 -15.34 -5.60
C ILE A 50 8.27 -14.50 -5.42
N ASP A 51 7.51 -14.34 -6.50
CA ASP A 51 6.28 -13.57 -6.55
C ASP A 51 5.10 -14.37 -6.00
N ILE A 52 4.44 -13.83 -4.99
CA ILE A 52 3.29 -14.46 -4.32
C ILE A 52 1.94 -13.84 -4.72
N THR A 53 1.92 -12.83 -5.60
CA THR A 53 0.72 -12.05 -5.96
C THR A 53 -0.33 -12.85 -6.74
N ARG A 54 0.01 -14.07 -7.17
CA ARG A 54 -0.87 -15.00 -7.91
C ARG A 54 -1.38 -16.17 -7.08
N ILE A 55 -0.93 -16.29 -5.84
CA ILE A 55 -1.40 -17.35 -4.94
C ILE A 55 -2.73 -16.87 -4.34
N GLU A 56 -3.85 -17.37 -4.86
CA GLU A 56 -5.20 -16.92 -4.49
C GLU A 56 -5.44 -16.93 -2.98
N ASP A 57 -5.02 -17.99 -2.28
CA ASP A 57 -5.16 -18.12 -0.82
C ASP A 57 -4.41 -17.03 -0.03
N LEU A 58 -3.36 -16.43 -0.60
CA LEU A 58 -2.63 -15.32 0.02
C LEU A 58 -3.27 -13.96 -0.31
N CYS A 59 -4.19 -13.88 -1.26
CA CYS A 59 -4.78 -12.63 -1.73
C CYS A 59 -6.20 -12.36 -1.19
N GLN A 60 -6.61 -13.07 -0.12
CA GLN A 60 -7.95 -13.02 0.46
C GLN A 60 -7.98 -12.49 1.89
N ILE A 61 -9.12 -11.88 2.23
CA ILE A 61 -9.51 -11.49 3.58
C ILE A 61 -10.62 -12.44 4.01
N ARG A 62 -10.45 -13.13 5.14
CA ARG A 62 -11.44 -14.07 5.68
C ARG A 62 -11.81 -13.70 7.11
N LEU A 63 -13.10 -13.74 7.41
CA LEU A 63 -13.60 -13.64 8.78
C LEU A 63 -13.67 -15.05 9.37
N GLU A 64 -12.84 -15.33 10.37
CA GLU A 64 -12.68 -16.66 10.96
C GLU A 64 -12.94 -16.57 12.47
N GLY A 65 -14.18 -16.83 12.88
CA GLY A 65 -14.60 -16.73 14.29
C GLY A 65 -14.37 -15.32 14.87
N ASP A 66 -13.41 -15.22 15.79
CA ASP A 66 -13.07 -14.00 16.52
C ASP A 66 -11.92 -13.19 15.90
N PHE A 67 -11.43 -13.58 14.72
CA PHE A 67 -10.38 -12.85 14.02
C PHE A 67 -10.64 -12.67 12.53
N LEU A 68 -10.03 -11.64 11.98
CA LEU A 68 -9.85 -11.44 10.55
C LEU A 68 -8.50 -12.02 10.16
N ARG A 69 -8.49 -12.90 9.17
CA ARG A 69 -7.28 -13.45 8.54
C ARG A 69 -7.02 -12.72 7.24
N LEU A 70 -5.91 -11.98 7.19
CA LEU A 70 -5.45 -11.22 6.02
C LEU A 70 -4.25 -11.93 5.40
N GLY A 71 -4.41 -12.48 4.20
CA GLY A 71 -3.31 -13.13 3.47
C GLY A 71 -2.19 -12.16 3.08
N ALA A 72 -1.00 -12.70 2.84
CA ALA A 72 0.22 -11.91 2.57
C ALA A 72 0.19 -11.06 1.28
N GLY A 73 -0.64 -11.48 0.31
CA GLY A 73 -0.90 -10.79 -0.95
C GLY A 73 -1.99 -9.72 -0.87
N VAL A 74 -2.68 -9.56 0.27
CA VAL A 74 -3.74 -8.55 0.43
C VAL A 74 -3.16 -7.13 0.36
N THR A 75 -3.60 -6.37 -0.63
CA THR A 75 -3.16 -4.99 -0.85
C THR A 75 -3.81 -4.00 0.11
N HIS A 76 -3.22 -2.82 0.27
CA HIS A 76 -3.83 -1.76 1.09
C HIS A 76 -5.20 -1.33 0.55
N ASN A 77 -5.41 -1.32 -0.78
CA ASN A 77 -6.73 -1.00 -1.35
C ASN A 77 -7.75 -2.12 -1.13
N GLN A 78 -7.35 -3.39 -1.16
CA GLN A 78 -8.25 -4.49 -0.78
C GLN A 78 -8.66 -4.38 0.70
N CYS A 79 -7.68 -4.09 1.57
CA CYS A 79 -7.91 -3.87 3.00
C CYS A 79 -8.87 -2.69 3.26
N LEU A 80 -8.73 -1.61 2.47
CA LEU A 80 -9.59 -0.43 2.56
C LEU A 80 -11.02 -0.67 2.05
N ALA A 81 -11.17 -1.48 1.00
CA ALA A 81 -12.45 -1.78 0.38
C ALA A 81 -13.27 -2.82 1.18
N ASP A 82 -12.62 -3.65 1.99
CA ASP A 82 -13.27 -4.75 2.70
C ASP A 82 -14.18 -4.25 3.84
N PRO A 83 -15.49 -4.60 3.83
CA PRO A 83 -16.43 -4.13 4.84
C PRO A 83 -16.11 -4.68 6.23
N ASN A 84 -15.59 -5.92 6.34
CA ASN A 84 -15.26 -6.51 7.64
C ASN A 84 -14.05 -5.81 8.26
N ILE A 85 -13.08 -5.35 7.45
CA ILE A 85 -11.98 -4.53 7.96
C ILE A 85 -12.49 -3.18 8.47
N ARG A 86 -13.38 -2.52 7.71
CA ARG A 86 -13.94 -1.22 8.12
C ARG A 86 -14.77 -1.34 9.40
N GLU A 87 -15.45 -2.46 9.60
CA GLU A 87 -16.25 -2.73 10.79
C GLU A 87 -15.41 -3.18 12.00
N PHE A 88 -14.59 -4.22 11.83
CA PHE A 88 -13.93 -4.92 12.95
C PHE A 88 -12.45 -4.54 13.14
N ALA A 89 -11.87 -3.73 12.25
CA ALA A 89 -10.47 -3.31 12.32
C ALA A 89 -10.27 -1.87 11.79
N LEU A 90 -11.20 -0.97 12.12
CA LEU A 90 -11.23 0.41 11.60
C LEU A 90 -9.88 1.16 11.63
N PRO A 91 -9.04 1.08 12.69
CA PRO A 91 -7.71 1.70 12.67
C PRO A 91 -6.82 1.25 11.51
N LEU A 92 -6.93 -0.01 11.09
CA LEU A 92 -6.20 -0.53 9.94
C LEU A 92 -6.74 0.02 8.61
N ALA A 93 -8.06 0.19 8.49
CA ALA A 93 -8.68 0.83 7.31
C ALA A 93 -8.19 2.28 7.17
N LEU A 94 -8.19 3.03 8.28
CA LEU A 94 -7.69 4.41 8.35
C LEU A 94 -6.20 4.49 7.98
N ALA A 95 -5.37 3.59 8.50
CA ALA A 95 -3.95 3.57 8.12
C ALA A 95 -3.74 3.19 6.67
N SER A 96 -4.49 2.20 6.15
CA SER A 96 -4.39 1.77 4.75
C SER A 96 -4.77 2.90 3.79
N TRP A 97 -5.72 3.76 4.14
CA TRP A 97 -6.06 4.96 3.36
C TRP A 97 -4.91 5.97 3.23
N GLU A 98 -4.11 6.11 4.28
CA GLU A 98 -2.98 7.05 4.38
C GLU A 98 -1.68 6.53 3.73
N VAL A 99 -1.67 5.26 3.28
CA VAL A 99 -0.51 4.69 2.58
C VAL A 99 -0.44 5.21 1.15
N GLY A 100 0.70 5.85 0.82
CA GLY A 100 1.07 6.21 -0.54
C GLY A 100 -0.01 7.00 -1.30
N ALA A 101 -0.18 6.63 -2.56
CA ALA A 101 -1.28 7.04 -3.43
C ALA A 101 -2.09 5.79 -3.86
N PRO A 102 -3.29 5.92 -4.43
CA PRO A 102 -4.09 4.76 -4.84
C PRO A 102 -3.33 3.73 -5.71
N GLN A 103 -2.45 4.19 -6.61
CA GLN A 103 -1.62 3.32 -7.45
C GLN A 103 -0.62 2.48 -6.64
N ILE A 104 -0.04 3.06 -5.58
CA ILE A 104 0.85 2.34 -4.66
C ILE A 104 0.04 1.33 -3.85
N ARG A 105 -1.15 1.70 -3.39
CA ARG A 105 -2.03 0.80 -2.62
C ARG A 105 -2.62 -0.36 -3.43
N ASN A 106 -2.60 -0.27 -4.76
CA ASN A 106 -2.97 -1.38 -5.65
C ASN A 106 -1.88 -2.46 -5.75
N ALA A 107 -0.64 -2.15 -5.37
CA ALA A 107 0.47 -3.10 -5.38
C ALA A 107 0.95 -3.44 -3.96
N GLY A 108 1.21 -2.42 -3.14
CA GLY A 108 1.70 -2.58 -1.76
C GLY A 108 0.74 -3.38 -0.88
N THR A 109 1.28 -4.40 -0.21
CA THR A 109 0.52 -5.29 0.66
C THR A 109 0.73 -4.99 2.14
N VAL A 110 -0.28 -5.29 2.95
CA VAL A 110 -0.22 -5.07 4.41
C VAL A 110 0.91 -5.90 5.03
N VAL A 111 1.06 -7.16 4.63
CA VAL A 111 2.15 -8.02 5.11
C VAL A 111 3.51 -7.59 4.54
N GLY A 112 3.59 -7.14 3.29
CA GLY A 112 4.82 -6.56 2.74
C GLY A 112 5.28 -5.34 3.54
N ASN A 113 4.36 -4.44 3.86
CA ASN A 113 4.59 -3.27 4.71
C ASN A 113 5.14 -3.66 6.10
N LEU A 114 4.61 -4.74 6.67
CA LEU A 114 5.02 -5.30 7.95
C LEU A 114 6.41 -5.93 7.91
N VAL A 115 6.68 -6.75 6.88
CA VAL A 115 7.96 -7.45 6.70
C VAL A 115 9.10 -6.47 6.40
N THR A 116 8.85 -5.36 5.72
CA THR A 116 9.86 -4.29 5.56
C THR A 116 10.38 -3.76 6.91
N ALA A 117 9.60 -3.87 7.99
CA ALA A 117 9.99 -3.51 9.36
C ALA A 117 10.53 -2.07 9.51
N SER A 118 10.00 -1.14 8.71
CA SER A 118 10.30 0.29 8.85
C SER A 118 9.43 0.90 9.97
N PRO A 119 10.01 1.64 10.93
CA PRO A 119 9.23 2.30 11.99
C PRO A 119 8.26 3.37 11.50
N ALA A 120 8.41 3.81 10.24
CA ALA A 120 7.54 4.78 9.60
C ALA A 120 6.43 4.14 8.76
N ASN A 121 6.35 2.81 8.71
CA ASN A 121 5.31 2.10 7.98
C ASN A 121 3.97 2.17 8.71
N ASP A 122 2.98 2.72 8.03
CA ASP A 122 1.74 3.19 8.67
C ASP A 122 0.90 2.05 9.26
N THR A 123 0.83 0.91 8.57
CA THR A 123 -0.07 -0.18 8.99
C THR A 123 0.45 -1.01 10.16
N ILE A 124 1.73 -0.89 10.52
CA ILE A 124 2.28 -1.59 11.69
C ILE A 124 1.66 -1.05 12.98
N VAL A 125 1.47 0.27 13.07
CA VAL A 125 0.95 0.94 14.28
C VAL A 125 -0.44 0.44 14.70
N PRO A 126 -1.47 0.45 13.82
CA PRO A 126 -2.77 -0.10 14.19
C PRO A 126 -2.73 -1.61 14.40
N LEU A 127 -1.91 -2.38 13.68
CA LEU A 127 -1.80 -3.82 13.91
C LEU A 127 -1.23 -4.15 15.29
N ILE A 128 -0.25 -3.39 15.76
CA ILE A 128 0.25 -3.49 17.14
C ILE A 128 -0.85 -3.12 18.15
N ALA A 129 -1.57 -2.02 17.91
CA ALA A 129 -2.66 -1.58 18.79
C ALA A 129 -3.83 -2.59 18.85
N LEU A 130 -4.13 -3.25 17.73
CA LEU A 130 -5.13 -4.31 17.60
C LEU A 130 -4.64 -5.67 18.11
N LYS A 131 -3.39 -5.77 18.57
CA LYS A 131 -2.77 -7.01 19.08
C LYS A 131 -2.76 -8.13 18.04
N ALA A 132 -2.44 -7.77 16.79
CA ALA A 132 -2.34 -8.71 15.70
C ALA A 132 -1.26 -9.78 15.95
N ARG A 133 -1.44 -10.94 15.30
CA ARG A 133 -0.49 -12.06 15.27
C ARG A 133 -0.11 -12.38 13.84
N LEU A 134 1.03 -13.01 13.64
CA LEU A 134 1.52 -13.44 12.32
C LEU A 134 1.47 -14.94 12.21
N GLU A 135 0.91 -15.45 11.11
CA GLU A 135 1.09 -16.83 10.67
C GLU A 135 2.37 -16.91 9.83
N ILE A 136 3.27 -17.80 10.23
CA ILE A 136 4.56 -18.01 9.59
C ILE A 136 4.70 -19.49 9.27
N GLN A 137 5.05 -19.81 8.03
CA GLN A 137 5.21 -21.18 7.55
C GLN A 137 6.61 -21.42 7.00
N SER A 138 7.09 -22.65 7.17
CA SER A 138 8.31 -23.19 6.55
C SER A 138 8.07 -24.66 6.20
N LEU A 139 8.99 -25.30 5.48
CA LEU A 139 8.92 -26.76 5.28
C LEU A 139 9.00 -27.58 6.57
N LYS A 140 9.49 -26.97 7.67
CA LYS A 140 9.62 -27.64 8.99
C LYS A 140 8.33 -27.57 9.80
N GLY A 141 7.37 -26.76 9.40
CA GLY A 141 6.11 -26.56 10.10
C GLY A 141 5.68 -25.10 10.15
N GLU A 142 4.66 -24.85 10.96
CA GLU A 142 3.99 -23.56 11.08
C GLU A 142 4.08 -23.03 12.50
N ARG A 143 4.12 -21.70 12.64
CA ARG A 143 4.06 -21.03 13.94
C ARG A 143 3.25 -19.74 13.86
N VAL A 144 2.65 -19.39 14.98
CA VAL A 144 1.95 -18.12 15.16
C VAL A 144 2.63 -17.33 16.26
N ILE A 145 3.01 -16.08 15.96
CA ILE A 145 3.65 -15.20 16.95
C ILE A 145 2.89 -13.87 17.09
N PRO A 146 2.88 -13.24 18.28
CA PRO A 146 2.41 -11.87 18.41
C PRO A 146 3.24 -10.91 17.55
N LEU A 147 2.59 -9.95 16.88
CA LEU A 147 3.29 -8.99 16.02
C LEU A 147 4.34 -8.16 16.78
N LYS A 148 4.06 -7.83 18.05
CA LYS A 148 5.01 -7.10 18.90
C LYS A 148 6.34 -7.84 19.10
N ASP A 149 6.36 -9.16 18.97
CA ASP A 149 7.55 -10.00 19.17
C ASP A 149 8.27 -10.28 17.84
N PHE A 150 7.76 -9.76 16.71
CA PHE A 150 8.35 -9.96 15.38
C PHE A 150 9.57 -9.08 15.12
N TYR A 151 9.60 -7.86 15.67
CA TYR A 151 10.61 -6.85 15.37
C TYR A 151 11.78 -6.88 16.34
N THR A 152 13.00 -6.77 15.82
CA THR A 152 14.24 -6.70 16.61
C THR A 152 14.99 -5.38 16.43
N GLY A 153 14.50 -4.50 15.55
CA GLY A 153 15.03 -3.16 15.31
C GLY A 153 14.56 -2.58 13.98
N VAL A 154 15.16 -1.46 13.57
CA VAL A 154 14.86 -0.79 12.29
C VAL A 154 15.19 -1.73 11.13
N ARG A 155 14.18 -2.07 10.31
CA ARG A 155 14.29 -2.99 9.17
C ARG A 155 14.84 -4.37 9.57
N LYS A 156 14.57 -4.82 10.80
CA LYS A 156 15.03 -6.11 11.34
C LYS A 156 13.90 -6.84 12.06
N HIS A 157 13.82 -8.14 11.80
CA HIS A 157 12.79 -9.03 12.35
C HIS A 157 13.30 -10.46 12.54
N VAL A 158 12.49 -11.30 13.19
CA VAL A 158 12.83 -12.69 13.57
C VAL A 158 12.64 -13.75 12.47
N LEU A 159 12.09 -13.38 11.29
CA LEU A 159 11.87 -14.30 10.18
C LEU A 159 13.18 -14.98 9.74
N GLN A 160 13.15 -16.30 9.58
CA GLN A 160 14.27 -17.08 9.05
C GLN A 160 14.29 -17.07 7.50
N PRO A 161 15.43 -17.36 6.86
CA PRO A 161 15.52 -17.35 5.39
C PRO A 161 14.59 -18.34 4.67
N ASP A 162 14.17 -19.42 5.33
CA ASP A 162 13.26 -20.45 4.81
C ASP A 162 11.79 -20.25 5.24
N GLU A 163 11.44 -19.10 5.83
CA GLU A 163 10.11 -18.80 6.32
C GLU A 163 9.35 -17.79 5.43
N LEU A 164 8.03 -17.99 5.35
CA LEU A 164 7.07 -17.08 4.73
C LEU A 164 6.03 -16.64 5.76
N VAL A 165 5.81 -15.34 5.90
CA VAL A 165 4.61 -14.83 6.57
C VAL A 165 3.43 -15.04 5.61
N THR A 166 2.50 -15.92 5.95
CA THR A 166 1.36 -16.26 5.08
C THR A 166 0.13 -15.39 5.35
N ALA A 167 -0.05 -14.95 6.59
CA ALA A 167 -1.15 -14.07 6.97
C ALA A 167 -0.87 -13.26 8.24
N VAL A 168 -1.64 -12.18 8.41
CA VAL A 168 -1.82 -11.48 9.68
C VAL A 168 -3.21 -11.79 10.24
N LEU A 169 -3.26 -12.16 11.52
CA LEU A 169 -4.47 -12.46 12.26
C LEU A 169 -4.81 -11.28 13.18
N ILE A 170 -5.96 -10.66 12.94
CA ILE A 170 -6.38 -9.45 13.64
C ILE A 170 -7.60 -9.80 14.49
N PRO A 171 -7.53 -9.74 15.83
CA PRO A 171 -8.70 -9.87 16.68
C PRO A 171 -9.79 -8.88 16.28
N LYS A 172 -11.03 -9.33 16.19
CA LYS A 172 -12.16 -8.44 15.89
C LYS A 172 -12.32 -7.42 17.00
N MET A 173 -12.50 -6.17 16.61
CA MET A 173 -12.98 -5.15 17.54
C MET A 173 -14.41 -5.47 17.98
N THR A 174 -14.67 -5.38 19.28
CA THR A 174 -16.00 -5.55 19.86
C THR A 174 -16.83 -4.25 19.74
N PRO A 175 -18.16 -4.30 19.87
CA PRO A 175 -19.00 -3.10 19.78
C PRO A 175 -18.67 -1.99 20.81
N ASN A 176 -18.14 -2.38 21.97
CA ASN A 176 -17.68 -1.45 23.02
C ASN A 176 -16.22 -1.00 22.84
N GLN A 177 -15.54 -1.42 21.77
CA GLN A 177 -14.23 -0.92 21.41
C GLN A 177 -14.35 0.22 20.40
N LYS A 178 -13.57 1.27 20.64
CA LYS A 178 -13.40 2.40 19.73
C LYS A 178 -11.94 2.51 19.37
N GLY A 179 -11.63 2.72 18.10
CA GLY A 179 -10.25 2.78 17.65
C GLY A 179 -10.03 3.83 16.59
N VAL A 180 -8.87 4.45 16.60
CA VAL A 180 -8.46 5.53 15.69
C VAL A 180 -7.04 5.31 15.21
N PHE A 181 -6.72 5.82 14.02
CA PHE A 181 -5.35 5.99 13.54
C PHE A 181 -5.16 7.41 13.04
N LEU A 182 -4.04 8.04 13.40
CA LEU A 182 -3.65 9.36 12.92
C LEU A 182 -2.19 9.38 12.52
N LYS A 183 -1.89 10.16 11.49
CA LYS A 183 -0.55 10.36 10.97
C LYS A 183 -0.32 11.84 10.71
N LEU A 184 0.91 12.28 10.95
CA LEU A 184 1.44 13.52 10.40
C LEU A 184 2.54 13.19 9.40
N GLY A 185 2.40 13.69 8.18
CA GLY A 185 3.43 13.69 7.14
C GLY A 185 3.66 15.11 6.61
N LEU A 186 4.71 15.31 5.81
CA LEU A 186 5.05 16.63 5.24
C LEU A 186 4.21 17.03 4.01
N ARG A 187 3.39 16.11 3.49
CA ARG A 187 2.52 16.29 2.32
C ARG A 187 1.19 15.58 2.55
N LYS A 188 0.17 15.91 1.75
CA LYS A 188 -1.18 15.32 1.88
C LYS A 188 -1.32 13.90 1.30
N ALA A 189 -0.43 13.50 0.40
CA ALA A 189 -0.35 12.17 -0.19
C ALA A 189 1.13 11.82 -0.39
N GLN A 190 1.44 10.52 -0.51
CA GLN A 190 2.82 10.01 -0.66
C GLN A 190 3.78 10.59 0.40
N ALA A 191 3.28 10.77 1.63
CA ALA A 191 4.09 11.28 2.72
C ALA A 191 4.54 10.13 3.61
N ILE A 192 5.83 10.03 3.86
CA ILE A 192 6.35 9.15 4.92
C ILE A 192 5.92 9.74 6.27
N SER A 193 5.46 8.88 7.19
CA SER A 193 5.12 9.28 8.56
C SER A 193 6.28 10.00 9.23
N LEU A 194 6.04 11.22 9.69
CA LEU A 194 6.91 11.89 10.66
C LEU A 194 6.64 11.34 12.06
N VAL A 195 5.36 11.24 12.41
CA VAL A 195 4.83 10.60 13.61
C VAL A 195 3.46 10.04 13.25
N SER A 196 3.14 8.86 13.77
CA SER A 196 1.81 8.28 13.69
C SER A 196 1.40 7.69 15.04
N MET A 197 0.10 7.54 15.24
CA MET A 197 -0.46 6.89 16.42
C MET A 197 -1.66 6.03 16.04
N ALA A 198 -1.87 4.96 16.81
CA ALA A 198 -3.13 4.21 16.81
C ALA A 198 -3.60 4.04 18.25
N GLY A 199 -4.88 4.29 18.48
CA GLY A 199 -5.52 4.14 19.78
C GLY A 199 -6.64 3.12 19.68
N VAL A 200 -6.74 2.20 20.64
CA VAL A 200 -7.87 1.28 20.80
C VAL A 200 -8.29 1.29 22.26
N LEU A 201 -9.49 1.79 22.54
CA LEU A 201 -10.07 1.88 23.88
C LEU A 201 -11.26 0.92 23.99
N THR A 202 -11.32 0.15 25.07
CA THR A 202 -12.49 -0.63 25.45
C THR A 202 -13.26 0.13 26.50
N LEU A 203 -14.54 0.40 26.24
CA LEU A 203 -15.41 1.17 27.11
C LEU A 203 -16.36 0.26 27.90
N ASP A 204 -16.62 0.62 29.15
CA ASP A 204 -17.67 0.09 30.01
C ASP A 204 -18.53 1.26 30.49
N GLY A 205 -19.66 1.47 29.79
CA GLY A 205 -20.33 2.77 29.79
C GLY A 205 -19.40 3.86 29.26
N ASP A 206 -19.20 4.91 30.05
CA ASP A 206 -18.30 6.03 29.71
C ASP A 206 -16.87 5.83 30.21
N GLN A 207 -16.61 4.78 31.00
CA GLN A 207 -15.30 4.52 31.59
C GLN A 207 -14.45 3.61 30.70
N ILE A 208 -13.16 3.89 30.65
CA ILE A 208 -12.20 3.10 29.89
C ILE A 208 -11.79 1.90 30.74
N SER A 209 -12.15 0.69 30.32
CA SER A 209 -11.74 -0.56 31.00
C SER A 209 -10.39 -1.07 30.51
N LYS A 210 -10.03 -0.80 29.25
CA LYS A 210 -8.71 -1.10 28.66
C LYS A 210 -8.33 -0.01 27.66
N ALA A 211 -7.06 0.38 27.67
CA ALA A 211 -6.49 1.31 26.71
C ALA A 211 -5.27 0.70 26.01
N THR A 212 -5.12 0.99 24.73
CA THR A 212 -3.91 0.70 23.96
C THR A 212 -3.60 1.89 23.07
N ILE A 213 -2.39 2.44 23.17
CA ILE A 213 -1.91 3.59 22.41
C ILE A 213 -0.53 3.23 21.86
N ALA A 214 -0.47 2.92 20.57
CA ALA A 214 0.75 2.63 19.85
C ALA A 214 1.24 3.90 19.12
N LEU A 215 2.56 4.11 19.10
CA LEU A 215 3.22 5.25 18.46
C LEU A 215 4.23 4.75 17.41
N GLY A 216 4.17 5.35 16.21
CA GLY A 216 5.09 5.09 15.11
C GLY A 216 5.99 6.28 14.77
N ALA A 217 7.12 5.98 14.12
CA ALA A 217 8.18 6.92 13.75
C ALA A 217 8.81 7.73 14.90
N VAL A 218 8.65 7.26 16.15
CA VAL A 218 9.17 7.91 17.38
C VAL A 218 10.12 7.03 18.20
N ALA A 219 10.54 5.88 17.64
CA ALA A 219 11.50 4.95 18.22
C ALA A 219 12.01 3.99 17.12
N PRO A 220 13.03 3.15 17.38
CA PRO A 220 13.53 2.14 16.43
C PRO A 220 12.51 1.07 16.01
N THR A 221 11.42 0.91 16.75
CA THR A 221 10.26 0.07 16.45
C THR A 221 8.98 0.80 16.89
N ILE A 222 7.81 0.26 16.57
CA ILE A 222 6.56 0.75 17.14
C ILE A 222 6.59 0.49 18.66
N ILE A 223 6.17 1.48 19.44
CA ILE A 223 6.16 1.41 20.91
C ILE A 223 4.76 1.69 21.47
N HIS A 224 4.51 1.20 22.68
CA HIS A 224 3.31 1.54 23.45
C HIS A 224 3.58 2.75 24.35
N ALA A 225 2.58 3.62 24.49
CA ALA A 225 2.58 4.69 25.49
C ALA A 225 2.03 4.16 26.84
N GLU A 226 2.72 3.20 27.45
CA GLU A 226 2.21 2.44 28.60
C GLU A 226 1.75 3.32 29.77
N SER A 227 2.44 4.43 30.04
CA SER A 227 2.06 5.35 31.12
C SER A 227 0.72 6.01 30.85
N ALA A 228 0.47 6.41 29.60
CA ALA A 228 -0.81 6.96 29.17
C ALA A 228 -1.93 5.90 29.19
N GLU A 229 -1.63 4.68 28.72
CA GLU A 229 -2.56 3.56 28.75
C GLU A 229 -3.02 3.25 30.19
N LYS A 230 -2.07 3.11 31.13
CA LYS A 230 -2.35 2.86 32.55
C LYS A 230 -3.14 3.99 33.19
N TYR A 231 -2.81 5.24 32.86
CA TYR A 231 -3.51 6.41 33.38
C TYR A 231 -4.98 6.45 32.98
N LEU A 232 -5.30 6.08 31.74
CA LEU A 232 -6.66 6.13 31.20
C LEU A 232 -7.61 5.09 31.79
N VAL A 233 -7.11 3.96 32.29
CA VAL A 233 -7.96 2.90 32.85
C VAL A 233 -8.73 3.39 34.07
N GLY A 234 -10.05 3.19 34.07
CA GLY A 234 -10.98 3.67 35.10
C GLY A 234 -11.41 5.14 34.95
N LYS A 235 -10.97 5.84 33.90
CA LYS A 235 -11.32 7.24 33.63
C LYS A 235 -12.30 7.37 32.47
N THR A 236 -12.95 8.53 32.41
CA THR A 236 -13.74 8.99 31.27
C THR A 236 -12.90 9.95 30.41
N LEU A 237 -13.22 10.07 29.11
CA LEU A 237 -12.52 10.96 28.17
C LEU A 237 -12.91 12.44 28.34
N THR A 238 -12.58 13.04 29.49
CA THR A 238 -12.67 14.50 29.70
C THR A 238 -11.46 15.21 29.09
N GLU A 239 -11.60 16.51 28.82
CA GLU A 239 -10.50 17.35 28.32
C GLU A 239 -9.23 17.24 29.18
N GLU A 240 -9.37 17.32 30.51
CA GLU A 240 -8.27 17.17 31.47
C GLU A 240 -7.58 15.79 31.37
N ASN A 241 -8.38 14.71 31.29
CA ASN A 241 -7.84 13.35 31.20
C ASN A 241 -7.14 13.12 29.86
N ILE A 242 -7.69 13.65 28.77
CA ILE A 242 -7.09 13.56 27.44
C ILE A 242 -5.74 14.28 27.41
N LEU A 243 -5.67 15.52 27.91
CA LEU A 243 -4.43 16.29 27.97
C LEU A 243 -3.36 15.59 28.80
N SER A 244 -3.74 15.07 29.97
CA SER A 244 -2.82 14.34 30.85
C SER A 244 -2.28 13.06 30.20
N ALA A 245 -3.15 12.28 29.54
CA ALA A 245 -2.73 11.09 28.80
C ALA A 245 -1.81 11.43 27.62
N ALA A 246 -2.06 12.54 26.94
CA ALA A 246 -1.21 13.01 25.85
C ALA A 246 0.20 13.38 26.33
N GLU A 247 0.34 14.09 27.45
CA GLU A 247 1.65 14.39 28.05
C GLU A 247 2.41 13.12 28.45
N LEU A 248 1.73 12.14 29.05
CA LEU A 248 2.35 10.84 29.36
C LEU A 248 2.79 10.08 28.11
N ALA A 249 2.07 10.23 26.99
CA ALA A 249 2.46 9.63 25.72
C ALA A 249 3.70 10.31 25.11
N LYS A 250 3.83 11.64 25.25
CA LYS A 250 5.04 12.39 24.88
C LYS A 250 6.27 11.87 25.60
N GLU A 251 6.15 11.60 26.90
CA GLU A 251 7.23 11.02 27.72
C GLU A 251 7.64 9.62 27.28
N SER A 252 6.80 8.91 26.52
CA SER A 252 7.13 7.58 25.98
C SER A 252 7.92 7.66 24.66
N ALA A 253 7.81 8.77 23.92
CA ALA A 253 8.49 8.96 22.64
C ALA A 253 10.01 9.15 22.81
N ARG A 254 10.79 8.45 21.98
CA ARG A 254 12.27 8.49 21.94
C ARG A 254 12.80 8.71 20.51
N PRO A 255 12.35 9.77 19.80
CA PRO A 255 12.75 10.00 18.41
C PRO A 255 14.20 10.50 18.30
N ILE A 256 14.73 10.40 17.08
CA ILE A 256 16.01 11.00 16.68
C ILE A 256 15.76 12.26 15.86
N ASP A 257 16.77 13.12 15.77
CA ASP A 257 16.81 14.19 14.77
C ASP A 257 17.05 13.61 13.37
N ASP A 258 16.34 14.11 12.35
CA ASP A 258 16.68 13.87 10.95
C ASP A 258 16.22 15.03 10.05
N ILE A 259 16.39 14.87 8.73
CA ILE A 259 16.00 15.86 7.71
C ILE A 259 14.50 16.22 7.69
N ARG A 260 13.64 15.39 8.30
CA ARG A 260 12.18 15.58 8.33
C ARG A 260 11.72 16.32 9.59
N GLY A 261 12.56 16.40 10.63
CA GLY A 261 12.27 17.17 11.84
C GLY A 261 13.09 16.74 13.05
N SER A 262 13.21 17.64 14.02
CA SER A 262 13.94 17.40 15.26
C SER A 262 13.23 16.41 16.18
N ALA A 263 13.98 15.77 17.07
CA ALA A 263 13.49 14.89 18.12
C ALA A 263 12.46 15.61 19.00
N ALA A 264 12.76 16.85 19.43
CA ALA A 264 11.86 17.66 20.25
C ALA A 264 10.53 17.95 19.53
N TYR A 265 10.58 18.27 18.22
CA TYR A 265 9.37 18.48 17.43
C TYR A 265 8.55 17.19 17.33
N ARG A 266 9.18 16.05 17.05
CA ARG A 266 8.51 14.74 16.97
C ARG A 266 7.86 14.32 18.29
N GLN A 267 8.51 14.58 19.43
CA GLN A 267 7.93 14.33 20.74
C GLN A 267 6.65 15.17 20.95
N GLU A 268 6.70 16.44 20.60
CA GLU A 268 5.53 17.32 20.69
C GLU A 268 4.41 16.89 19.74
N ILE A 269 4.74 16.48 18.52
CA ILE A 269 3.73 15.94 17.59
C ILE A 269 3.12 14.64 18.12
N ALA A 270 3.88 13.76 18.78
CA ALA A 270 3.32 12.56 19.40
C ALA A 270 2.25 12.93 20.44
N ARG A 271 2.52 13.93 21.28
CA ARG A 271 1.54 14.50 22.22
C ARG A 271 0.27 14.96 21.50
N VAL A 272 0.43 15.79 20.47
CA VAL A 272 -0.68 16.38 19.71
C VAL A 272 -1.53 15.32 19.01
N LEU A 273 -0.89 14.30 18.41
CA LEU A 273 -1.63 13.23 17.75
C LEU A 273 -2.40 12.35 18.73
N VAL A 274 -1.82 12.04 19.90
CA VAL A 274 -2.55 11.29 20.94
C VAL A 274 -3.73 12.09 21.46
N GLN A 275 -3.54 13.38 21.76
CA GLN A 275 -4.63 14.27 22.16
C GLN A 275 -5.78 14.24 21.13
N ARG A 276 -5.47 14.51 19.85
CA ARG A 276 -6.47 14.53 18.77
C ARG A 276 -7.14 13.18 18.54
N GLY A 277 -6.41 12.08 18.74
CA GLY A 277 -6.95 10.73 18.60
C GLY A 277 -7.96 10.43 19.69
N LEU A 278 -7.65 10.78 20.93
CA LEU A 278 -8.56 10.60 22.06
C LEU A 278 -9.78 11.53 21.96
N GLU A 279 -9.60 12.77 21.52
CA GLU A 279 -10.72 13.71 21.23
C GLU A 279 -11.68 13.13 20.18
N GLN A 280 -11.17 12.52 19.11
CA GLN A 280 -12.01 11.88 18.08
C GLN A 280 -12.76 10.66 18.59
N ILE A 281 -12.15 9.87 19.47
CA ILE A 281 -12.86 8.76 20.12
C ILE A 281 -13.96 9.30 21.03
N ALA A 282 -13.70 10.39 21.77
CA ALA A 282 -14.67 11.02 22.66
C ALA A 282 -15.86 11.63 21.91
N SER A 283 -15.62 12.30 20.77
CA SER A 283 -16.67 12.92 19.96
C SER A 283 -17.46 11.93 19.09
N GLY A 284 -16.95 10.71 18.91
CA GLY A 284 -17.53 9.72 17.99
C GLY A 284 -17.25 10.00 16.51
N GLU A 285 -16.42 11.00 16.19
CA GLU A 285 -16.14 11.43 14.81
C GLU A 285 -15.06 10.62 14.10
N VAL A 286 -14.68 9.45 14.63
CA VAL A 286 -13.62 8.59 14.07
C VAL A 286 -13.85 8.24 12.60
N LEU A 287 -15.11 7.99 12.21
CA LEU A 287 -15.47 7.60 10.84
C LEU A 287 -15.40 8.76 9.84
N SER A 288 -15.42 10.01 10.29
CA SER A 288 -15.48 11.21 9.42
C SER A 288 -14.30 11.35 8.45
N ARG A 289 -13.22 10.60 8.68
CA ARG A 289 -11.98 10.65 7.88
C ARG A 289 -11.92 9.64 6.74
N LEU A 290 -12.71 8.58 6.80
CA LEU A 290 -12.73 7.56 5.77
C LEU A 290 -13.91 7.82 4.83
N PRO A 291 -13.70 8.15 3.54
CA PRO A 291 -14.80 8.37 2.62
C PRO A 291 -15.61 7.07 2.46
N ASP A 292 -16.94 7.14 2.42
CA ASP A 292 -17.81 5.97 2.24
C ASP A 292 -17.41 5.17 0.99
N SER A 293 -17.14 5.88 -0.11
CA SER A 293 -16.62 5.36 -1.37
C SER A 293 -15.18 5.85 -1.59
N PRO A 294 -14.16 5.15 -1.06
CA PRO A 294 -12.77 5.51 -1.27
C PRO A 294 -12.35 5.30 -2.72
N VAL A 295 -11.48 6.17 -3.23
CA VAL A 295 -10.90 6.02 -4.57
C VAL A 295 -9.81 4.95 -4.54
N LEU A 296 -9.98 3.88 -5.32
CA LEU A 296 -9.08 2.73 -5.38
C LEU A 296 -8.22 2.72 -6.66
N LEU A 297 -8.70 3.33 -7.74
CA LEU A 297 -8.22 3.18 -9.11
C LEU A 297 -8.22 1.71 -9.57
N VAL A 298 -9.35 1.04 -9.37
CA VAL A 298 -9.56 -0.36 -9.76
C VAL A 298 -10.79 -0.46 -10.64
N GLY A 299 -10.62 -1.05 -11.83
CA GLY A 299 -11.68 -1.22 -12.82
C GLY A 299 -12.10 -2.69 -12.97
N LYS A 300 -12.73 -3.01 -14.09
CA LYS A 300 -13.09 -4.39 -14.45
C LYS A 300 -11.83 -5.25 -14.50
N MET A 301 -11.87 -6.38 -13.79
CA MET A 301 -10.83 -7.40 -13.91
C MET A 301 -11.03 -8.14 -15.24
N PRO A 302 -9.96 -8.42 -16.01
CA PRO A 302 -10.09 -9.13 -17.28
C PRO A 302 -10.59 -10.57 -17.08
N GLU A 303 -11.46 -11.06 -17.97
CA GLU A 303 -11.96 -12.45 -17.96
C GLU A 303 -10.84 -13.48 -18.10
N ASN A 304 -9.76 -13.08 -18.80
CA ASN A 304 -8.56 -13.88 -19.04
C ASN A 304 -7.70 -14.08 -17.77
N GLY A 305 -8.06 -13.42 -16.66
CA GLY A 305 -7.36 -13.48 -15.36
C GLY A 305 -7.47 -14.82 -14.63
N LYS A 306 -8.14 -15.84 -15.19
CA LYS A 306 -8.04 -17.23 -14.71
C LYS A 306 -6.74 -17.86 -15.21
N LEU A 307 -5.68 -17.42 -14.53
CA LEU A 307 -4.34 -17.98 -14.41
C LEU A 307 -4.32 -19.50 -14.70
N LYS A 308 -3.93 -19.88 -15.92
CA LYS A 308 -3.01 -21.02 -16.01
C LYS A 308 -1.64 -20.37 -15.90
N SER A 309 -0.84 -20.67 -14.89
CA SER A 309 0.57 -20.27 -14.80
C SER A 309 1.48 -21.45 -15.16
N ILE A 310 2.79 -21.18 -15.22
CA ILE A 310 3.83 -22.13 -15.62
C ILE A 310 4.58 -22.52 -14.34
N SER A 311 4.89 -23.81 -14.20
CA SER A 311 5.64 -24.36 -13.06
C SER A 311 7.14 -24.01 -13.06
N VAL A 312 7.64 -23.24 -14.03
CA VAL A 312 9.07 -23.03 -14.32
C VAL A 312 9.47 -21.57 -14.04
N PRO A 313 10.64 -21.32 -13.43
CA PRO A 313 11.17 -19.96 -13.23
C PRO A 313 11.36 -19.20 -14.56
N LEU A 314 10.98 -17.92 -14.56
CA LEU A 314 11.25 -16.99 -15.66
C LEU A 314 12.66 -16.39 -15.50
N ALA A 315 13.49 -16.59 -16.52
CA ALA A 315 14.82 -15.99 -16.64
C ALA A 315 15.25 -15.95 -18.12
N PRO A 316 16.19 -15.06 -18.51
CA PRO A 316 16.70 -15.04 -19.88
C PRO A 316 17.32 -16.38 -20.27
N GLY A 317 17.06 -16.81 -21.50
CA GLY A 317 17.52 -18.12 -22.02
C GLY A 317 16.82 -19.34 -21.38
N LYS A 318 15.81 -19.13 -20.52
CA LYS A 318 14.93 -20.20 -20.00
C LYS A 318 13.54 -20.09 -20.59
N GLU A 319 12.75 -19.13 -20.14
CA GLU A 319 11.33 -18.99 -20.50
C GLU A 319 11.02 -17.52 -20.83
N PRO A 320 10.35 -17.22 -21.96
CA PRO A 320 10.02 -15.86 -22.35
C PRO A 320 8.89 -15.25 -21.49
N ILE A 321 8.82 -13.92 -21.47
CA ILE A 321 7.67 -13.20 -20.93
C ILE A 321 6.62 -13.09 -22.02
N ILE A 322 5.50 -13.80 -21.89
CA ILE A 322 4.37 -13.75 -22.82
C ILE A 322 3.25 -12.95 -22.15
N THR A 323 2.78 -11.85 -22.73
CA THR A 323 1.78 -10.97 -22.08
C THR A 323 0.88 -10.30 -23.12
N ARG A 324 -0.29 -9.80 -22.71
CA ARG A 324 -1.13 -8.96 -23.58
C ARG A 324 -0.94 -7.48 -23.21
N ILE A 325 -0.60 -6.64 -24.18
CA ILE A 325 -0.50 -5.19 -24.02
C ILE A 325 -1.42 -4.51 -25.04
N ASN A 326 -2.37 -3.71 -24.56
CA ASN A 326 -3.36 -3.01 -25.40
C ASN A 326 -4.12 -3.97 -26.34
N GLY A 327 -4.49 -5.15 -25.85
CA GLY A 327 -5.18 -6.18 -26.64
C GLY A 327 -4.28 -7.06 -27.51
N VAL A 328 -3.03 -6.67 -27.75
CA VAL A 328 -2.06 -7.40 -28.60
C VAL A 328 -1.17 -8.31 -27.74
N GLU A 329 -0.91 -9.53 -28.21
CA GLU A 329 0.01 -10.46 -27.53
C GLU A 329 1.47 -10.14 -27.89
N TYR A 330 2.33 -10.10 -26.87
CA TYR A 330 3.77 -9.89 -26.97
C TYR A 330 4.51 -11.09 -26.36
N THR A 331 5.64 -11.43 -26.96
CA THR A 331 6.60 -12.41 -26.43
C THR A 331 7.97 -11.76 -26.33
N PHE A 332 8.56 -11.74 -25.14
CA PHE A 332 9.87 -11.13 -24.88
C PHE A 332 10.88 -12.19 -24.42
N GLU A 333 11.95 -12.36 -25.20
CA GLU A 333 13.09 -13.22 -24.85
C GLU A 333 14.09 -12.52 -23.91
N GLU A 334 13.98 -11.20 -23.78
CA GLU A 334 14.84 -10.34 -22.97
C GLU A 334 14.01 -9.44 -22.04
N GLY A 335 14.67 -8.71 -21.14
CA GLY A 335 14.03 -7.75 -20.23
C GLY A 335 13.64 -8.31 -18.86
N HIS A 336 13.93 -9.59 -18.56
CA HIS A 336 13.56 -10.23 -17.29
C HIS A 336 14.16 -9.56 -16.05
N HIS A 337 15.31 -8.90 -16.18
CA HIS A 337 15.98 -8.19 -15.07
C HIS A 337 15.58 -6.72 -14.95
N GLN A 338 14.55 -6.29 -15.70
CA GLN A 338 14.09 -4.91 -15.74
C GLN A 338 12.76 -4.74 -15.02
N THR A 339 12.34 -3.49 -14.86
CA THR A 339 10.99 -3.16 -14.43
C THR A 339 10.03 -3.26 -15.61
N LEU A 340 8.73 -3.38 -15.33
CA LEU A 340 7.67 -3.42 -16.32
C LEU A 340 7.68 -2.16 -17.20
N LEU A 341 8.05 -1.01 -16.63
CA LEU A 341 8.22 0.22 -17.38
C LEU A 341 9.21 0.07 -18.54
N HIS A 342 10.39 -0.51 -18.27
CA HIS A 342 11.43 -0.68 -19.28
C HIS A 342 11.08 -1.78 -20.29
N LEU A 343 10.44 -2.87 -19.86
CA LEU A 343 9.91 -3.87 -20.78
C LEU A 343 8.96 -3.24 -21.82
N ILE A 344 7.99 -2.44 -21.35
CA ILE A 344 7.01 -1.77 -22.22
C ILE A 344 7.69 -0.77 -23.17
N ARG A 345 8.61 0.04 -22.65
CA ARG A 345 9.23 1.12 -23.44
C ARG A 345 10.28 0.62 -24.42
N ASP A 346 11.18 -0.22 -23.93
CA ASP A 346 12.44 -0.53 -24.61
C ASP A 346 12.30 -1.80 -25.47
N HIS A 347 11.39 -2.71 -25.10
CA HIS A 347 11.15 -3.96 -25.84
C HIS A 347 9.82 -3.96 -26.61
N ALA A 348 8.74 -3.38 -26.07
CA ALA A 348 7.46 -3.26 -26.79
C ALA A 348 7.37 -2.01 -27.69
N GLY A 349 8.27 -1.04 -27.53
CA GLY A 349 8.29 0.22 -28.28
C GLY A 349 7.20 1.22 -27.87
N LEU A 350 6.45 0.95 -26.80
CA LEU A 350 5.35 1.78 -26.31
C LEU A 350 5.88 2.80 -25.28
N THR A 351 6.27 3.98 -25.78
CA THR A 351 7.04 4.97 -24.99
C THR A 351 6.18 6.05 -24.32
N GLY A 352 4.86 5.92 -24.35
CA GLY A 352 3.89 6.83 -23.76
C GLY A 352 4.02 6.92 -22.24
N SER A 353 4.06 5.78 -21.56
CA SER A 353 4.40 5.74 -20.12
C SER A 353 5.84 6.19 -19.90
N LYS A 354 6.07 7.17 -19.01
CA LYS A 354 7.36 7.86 -18.89
C LYS A 354 8.22 7.39 -17.71
N ALA A 355 9.54 7.32 -17.94
CA ALA A 355 10.57 7.11 -16.92
C ALA A 355 10.89 8.41 -16.19
N GLY A 356 9.98 8.80 -15.28
CA GLY A 356 10.10 10.04 -14.49
C GLY A 356 11.05 9.92 -13.30
N CYS A 357 10.50 9.77 -12.09
CA CYS A 357 11.31 9.59 -10.89
C CYS A 357 11.81 8.16 -10.70
N GLU A 358 11.13 7.19 -11.31
CA GLU A 358 11.34 5.74 -11.14
C GLU A 358 11.26 5.21 -9.69
N GLU A 359 10.90 6.07 -8.74
CA GLU A 359 10.78 5.77 -7.31
C GLU A 359 9.34 5.50 -6.84
N GLY A 360 8.37 5.45 -7.76
CA GLY A 360 6.94 5.33 -7.38
C GLY A 360 6.31 6.62 -6.82
N GLU A 361 6.95 7.76 -7.04
CA GLU A 361 6.50 9.07 -6.54
C GLU A 361 5.69 9.82 -7.61
N CYS A 362 6.24 10.03 -8.81
CA CYS A 362 5.64 10.95 -9.78
C CYS A 362 4.44 10.38 -10.58
N GLY A 363 4.23 9.07 -10.57
CA GLY A 363 3.15 8.39 -11.30
C GLY A 363 3.17 8.53 -12.83
N ALA A 364 4.22 9.10 -13.44
CA ALA A 364 4.27 9.28 -14.90
C ALA A 364 4.31 7.95 -15.69
N CYS A 365 4.62 6.85 -15.00
CA CYS A 365 4.67 5.50 -15.52
C CYS A 365 3.40 4.67 -15.26
N THR A 366 2.29 5.30 -14.82
CA THR A 366 1.05 4.58 -14.50
C THR A 366 0.56 3.79 -15.71
N VAL A 367 0.27 2.51 -15.50
CA VAL A 367 -0.38 1.59 -16.45
C VAL A 367 -1.49 0.85 -15.71
N TYR A 368 -2.40 0.20 -16.42
CA TYR A 368 -3.29 -0.78 -15.81
C TYR A 368 -2.66 -2.16 -15.94
N LEU A 369 -2.49 -2.84 -14.80
CA LEU A 369 -2.05 -4.22 -14.73
C LEU A 369 -3.20 -5.03 -14.13
N ASP A 370 -3.73 -5.98 -14.89
CA ASP A 370 -4.85 -6.83 -14.49
C ASP A 370 -6.04 -5.98 -13.98
N GLY A 371 -6.36 -4.89 -14.70
CA GLY A 371 -7.47 -3.97 -14.37
C GLY A 371 -7.20 -2.94 -13.26
N LYS A 372 -6.04 -3.00 -12.59
CA LYS A 372 -5.65 -2.08 -11.50
C LYS A 372 -4.62 -1.05 -11.97
N ALA A 373 -4.80 0.22 -11.62
CA ALA A 373 -3.76 1.22 -11.89
C ALA A 373 -2.55 1.00 -10.97
N VAL A 374 -1.36 0.81 -11.54
CA VAL A 374 -0.10 0.59 -10.82
C VAL A 374 1.03 1.42 -11.42
N MET A 375 2.09 1.64 -10.64
CA MET A 375 3.30 2.31 -11.13
C MET A 375 4.27 1.27 -11.70
N SER A 376 4.34 1.18 -13.03
CA SER A 376 5.14 0.14 -13.72
C SER A 376 6.64 0.18 -13.40
N CYS A 377 7.18 1.30 -12.93
CA CYS A 377 8.57 1.41 -12.48
C CYS A 377 8.89 0.63 -11.18
N LEU A 378 7.87 0.19 -10.45
CA LEU A 378 8.00 -0.62 -9.22
C LEU A 378 7.61 -2.09 -9.43
N VAL A 379 7.16 -2.46 -10.63
CA VAL A 379 6.72 -3.82 -10.95
C VAL A 379 7.87 -4.53 -11.68
N PRO A 380 8.32 -5.71 -11.23
CA PRO A 380 9.23 -6.55 -12.01
C PRO A 380 8.64 -6.93 -13.37
N ALA A 381 9.40 -6.82 -14.46
CA ALA A 381 8.95 -7.19 -15.80
C ALA A 381 8.37 -8.63 -15.88
N PRO A 382 8.97 -9.66 -15.24
CA PRO A 382 8.42 -11.02 -15.25
C PRO A 382 7.01 -11.17 -14.66
N ARG A 383 6.53 -10.21 -13.84
CA ARG A 383 5.14 -10.21 -13.36
C ARG A 383 4.14 -10.01 -14.50
N ALA A 384 4.57 -9.45 -15.63
CA ALA A 384 3.72 -9.30 -16.81
C ALA A 384 3.38 -10.63 -17.47
N HIS A 385 4.16 -11.71 -17.24
CA HIS A 385 3.92 -12.97 -17.92
C HIS A 385 2.48 -13.48 -17.65
N ARG A 386 1.64 -13.62 -18.68
CA ARG A 386 0.20 -13.94 -18.65
C ARG A 386 -0.69 -12.91 -17.97
N ALA A 387 -0.22 -11.66 -17.89
CA ALA A 387 -1.02 -10.53 -17.41
C ALA A 387 -1.69 -9.81 -18.59
N GLU A 388 -2.65 -8.95 -18.25
CA GLU A 388 -3.21 -7.98 -19.18
C GLU A 388 -2.78 -6.57 -18.79
N ILE A 389 -2.20 -5.85 -19.76
CA ILE A 389 -1.66 -4.52 -19.56
C ILE A 389 -2.35 -3.54 -20.51
N ILE A 390 -2.77 -2.40 -19.97
CA ILE A 390 -3.23 -1.25 -20.76
C ILE A 390 -2.31 -0.07 -20.46
N THR A 391 -1.71 0.49 -21.50
CA THR A 391 -0.88 1.70 -21.45
C THR A 391 -1.67 2.93 -21.90
N ILE A 392 -1.05 4.11 -21.88
CA ILE A 392 -1.69 5.34 -22.37
C ILE A 392 -2.09 5.24 -23.85
N GLU A 393 -1.31 4.52 -24.66
CA GLU A 393 -1.61 4.22 -26.06
C GLU A 393 -2.80 3.27 -26.23
N GLY A 394 -3.17 2.53 -25.18
CA GLY A 394 -4.33 1.64 -25.20
C GLY A 394 -5.66 2.30 -24.88
N LEU A 395 -5.67 3.58 -24.44
CA LEU A 395 -6.91 4.29 -24.12
C LEU A 395 -7.63 4.84 -25.37
N GLY A 396 -6.90 5.08 -26.45
CA GLY A 396 -7.42 5.68 -27.68
C GLY A 396 -6.30 5.94 -28.67
N ASP A 397 -6.67 6.26 -29.90
CA ASP A 397 -5.77 6.55 -31.02
C ASP A 397 -5.99 7.97 -31.58
N GLU A 398 -5.28 8.33 -32.66
CA GLU A 398 -5.36 9.67 -33.26
C GLU A 398 -6.77 10.01 -33.78
N GLU A 399 -7.58 9.02 -34.14
CA GLU A 399 -8.93 9.18 -34.67
C GLU A 399 -10.00 9.10 -33.56
N HIS A 400 -9.77 8.24 -32.57
CA HIS A 400 -10.70 7.90 -31.49
C HIS A 400 -10.04 8.09 -30.12
N LEU A 401 -9.91 9.37 -29.72
CA LEU A 401 -9.41 9.72 -28.41
C LEU A 401 -10.39 9.34 -27.29
N HIS A 402 -9.85 8.84 -26.19
CA HIS A 402 -10.59 8.69 -24.94
C HIS A 402 -11.17 10.05 -24.49
N PRO A 403 -12.38 10.11 -23.89
CA PRO A 403 -12.96 11.37 -23.41
C PRO A 403 -12.00 12.21 -22.54
N VAL A 404 -11.27 11.57 -21.64
CA VAL A 404 -10.21 12.19 -20.83
C VAL A 404 -9.06 12.76 -21.67
N GLN A 405 -8.58 12.03 -22.69
CA GLN A 405 -7.52 12.56 -23.58
C GLN A 405 -8.00 13.82 -24.30
N LYS A 406 -9.24 13.79 -24.82
CA LYS A 406 -9.86 14.92 -25.50
C LYS A 406 -10.01 16.14 -24.60
N THR A 407 -10.53 15.99 -23.38
CA THR A 407 -10.70 17.14 -22.47
C THR A 407 -9.37 17.69 -21.97
N PHE A 408 -8.32 16.88 -21.84
CA PHE A 408 -6.98 17.38 -21.52
C PHE A 408 -6.43 18.30 -22.62
N ILE A 409 -6.76 18.03 -23.89
CA ILE A 409 -6.43 18.90 -25.02
C ILE A 409 -7.29 20.16 -24.97
N ASP A 410 -8.62 20.01 -24.90
CA ASP A 410 -9.59 21.12 -24.91
C ASP A 410 -9.30 22.15 -23.80
N GLU A 411 -8.96 21.69 -22.60
CA GLU A 411 -8.67 22.55 -21.44
C GLU A 411 -7.20 23.02 -21.36
N GLY A 412 -6.34 22.55 -22.28
CA GLY A 412 -4.91 22.84 -22.26
C GLY A 412 -4.20 22.33 -20.99
N ALA A 413 -4.59 21.16 -20.51
CA ALA A 413 -4.06 20.52 -19.30
C ALA A 413 -2.69 19.83 -19.50
N VAL A 414 -2.23 19.71 -20.75
CA VAL A 414 -1.01 18.98 -21.12
C VAL A 414 0.28 19.68 -20.66
N GLN A 415 0.34 21.02 -20.66
CA GLN A 415 1.52 21.81 -20.26
C GLN A 415 2.83 21.33 -20.93
N CYS A 416 3.84 20.88 -20.16
CA CYS A 416 5.08 20.30 -20.71
C CYS A 416 4.92 18.85 -21.20
N GLY A 417 3.79 18.20 -20.90
CA GLY A 417 3.41 16.88 -21.41
C GLY A 417 4.01 15.68 -20.66
N TYR A 418 5.04 15.86 -19.84
CA TYR A 418 5.79 14.71 -19.30
C TYR A 418 4.99 13.84 -18.32
N CYS A 419 4.28 14.46 -17.37
CA CYS A 419 3.45 13.75 -16.39
C CYS A 419 2.06 13.37 -16.93
N THR A 420 1.67 13.95 -18.06
CA THR A 420 0.31 13.87 -18.62
C THR A 420 -0.19 12.44 -18.82
N PRO A 421 0.61 11.49 -19.34
CA PRO A 421 0.19 10.09 -19.45
C PRO A 421 -0.31 9.51 -18.12
N GLY A 422 0.44 9.73 -17.03
CA GLY A 422 0.07 9.24 -15.71
C GLY A 422 -1.23 9.85 -15.16
N PHE A 423 -1.45 11.15 -15.40
CA PHE A 423 -2.70 11.82 -15.03
C PHE A 423 -3.89 11.29 -15.81
N ILE A 424 -3.75 11.10 -17.12
CA ILE A 424 -4.82 10.58 -17.98
C ILE A 424 -5.17 9.15 -17.57
N MET A 425 -4.18 8.28 -17.34
CA MET A 425 -4.42 6.92 -16.87
C MET A 425 -5.13 6.90 -15.52
N SER A 426 -4.71 7.73 -14.56
CA SER A 426 -5.38 7.74 -13.25
C SER A 426 -6.81 8.33 -13.34
N ALA A 427 -7.02 9.31 -14.21
CA ALA A 427 -8.34 9.90 -14.44
C ALA A 427 -9.29 8.95 -15.16
N ALA A 428 -8.86 8.29 -16.24
CA ALA A 428 -9.69 7.33 -16.95
C ALA A 428 -10.10 6.16 -16.05
N LYS A 429 -9.18 5.66 -15.21
CA LYS A 429 -9.51 4.63 -14.22
C LYS A 429 -10.46 5.13 -13.14
N LEU A 430 -10.32 6.38 -12.70
CA LEU A 430 -11.29 6.99 -11.77
C LEU A 430 -12.69 7.04 -12.38
N LEU A 431 -12.83 7.46 -13.63
CA LEU A 431 -14.15 7.58 -14.26
C LEU A 431 -14.80 6.22 -14.53
N GLU A 432 -14.00 5.19 -14.81
CA GLU A 432 -14.48 3.81 -14.86
C GLU A 432 -15.01 3.33 -13.49
N GLU A 433 -14.32 3.67 -12.41
CA GLU A 433 -14.69 3.27 -11.04
C GLU A 433 -15.85 4.10 -10.48
N ILE A 434 -15.83 5.41 -10.70
CA ILE A 434 -16.75 6.42 -10.18
C ILE A 434 -17.10 7.38 -11.33
N PRO A 435 -18.18 7.13 -12.10
CA PRO A 435 -18.52 7.92 -13.29
C PRO A 435 -18.78 9.41 -13.01
N HIS A 436 -19.23 9.74 -11.80
CA HIS A 436 -19.50 11.11 -11.36
C HIS A 436 -18.73 11.42 -10.07
N PRO A 437 -17.40 11.57 -10.15
CA PRO A 437 -16.58 11.76 -8.97
C PRO A 437 -16.74 13.20 -8.45
N SER A 438 -16.73 13.34 -7.13
CA SER A 438 -16.62 14.63 -6.47
C SER A 438 -15.22 15.25 -6.70
N HIS A 439 -15.11 16.56 -6.50
CA HIS A 439 -13.84 17.27 -6.62
C HIS A 439 -12.73 16.71 -5.71
N SER A 440 -13.08 16.23 -4.51
CA SER A 440 -12.13 15.59 -3.58
C SER A 440 -11.68 14.21 -4.07
N GLN A 441 -12.58 13.44 -4.68
CA GLN A 441 -12.24 12.14 -5.29
C GLN A 441 -11.30 12.33 -6.50
N ILE A 442 -11.54 13.34 -7.36
CA ILE A 442 -10.63 13.69 -8.45
C ILE A 442 -9.23 14.00 -7.92
N LYS A 443 -9.12 14.86 -6.91
CA LYS A 443 -7.83 15.19 -6.27
C LYS A 443 -7.14 13.96 -5.67
N THR A 444 -7.91 13.03 -5.12
CA THR A 444 -7.37 11.79 -4.53
C THR A 444 -6.85 10.83 -5.61
N ALA A 445 -7.60 10.64 -6.70
CA ALA A 445 -7.21 9.80 -7.83
C ALA A 445 -5.84 10.20 -8.40
N ILE A 446 -5.65 11.50 -8.62
CA ILE A 446 -4.42 12.01 -9.22
C ILE A 446 -3.34 12.34 -8.19
N SER A 447 -3.54 12.02 -6.92
CA SER A 447 -2.60 12.37 -5.85
C SER A 447 -1.24 11.66 -5.97
N GLY A 448 -1.19 10.53 -6.69
CA GLY A 448 0.03 9.83 -7.04
C GLY A 448 0.73 10.35 -8.31
N ASN A 449 0.26 11.47 -8.87
CA ASN A 449 0.84 12.08 -10.06
C ASN A 449 1.40 13.47 -9.73
N LEU A 450 2.70 13.66 -9.96
CA LEU A 450 3.39 14.92 -9.67
C LEU A 450 3.64 15.70 -10.96
N CYS A 451 3.05 16.89 -11.04
CA CYS A 451 3.26 17.84 -12.12
C CYS A 451 4.30 18.91 -11.71
N ARG A 452 5.47 18.88 -12.35
CA ARG A 452 6.52 19.90 -12.16
C ARG A 452 6.11 21.31 -12.62
N CYS A 453 5.20 21.40 -13.59
CA CYS A 453 4.65 22.67 -14.10
C CYS A 453 3.49 23.22 -13.25
N THR A 454 3.11 22.53 -12.18
CA THR A 454 2.08 22.95 -11.21
C THR A 454 0.69 23.27 -11.80
N GLY A 455 0.33 22.70 -12.95
CA GLY A 455 -0.93 22.99 -13.68
C GLY A 455 -2.20 22.35 -13.18
N TYR A 456 -2.26 21.96 -11.91
CA TYR A 456 -3.31 21.08 -11.39
C TYR A 456 -4.74 21.60 -11.61
N TYR A 457 -4.97 22.91 -11.65
CA TYR A 457 -6.30 23.47 -11.90
C TYR A 457 -6.89 23.05 -13.24
N LYS A 458 -6.09 23.09 -14.32
CA LYS A 458 -6.53 22.67 -15.66
C LYS A 458 -6.71 21.16 -15.75
N ILE A 459 -5.82 20.41 -15.10
CA ILE A 459 -5.91 18.94 -15.01
C ILE A 459 -7.22 18.54 -14.33
N VAL A 460 -7.54 19.11 -13.16
CA VAL A 460 -8.78 18.81 -12.43
C VAL A 460 -9.99 19.19 -13.27
N ARG A 461 -10.00 20.38 -13.88
CA ARG A 461 -11.09 20.82 -14.76
C ARG A 461 -11.30 19.87 -15.95
N ALA A 462 -10.23 19.40 -16.58
CA ALA A 462 -10.33 18.45 -17.69
C ALA A 462 -11.00 17.13 -17.27
N ILE A 463 -10.75 16.67 -16.04
CA ILE A 463 -11.38 15.46 -15.50
C ILE A 463 -12.86 15.71 -15.18
N GLU A 464 -13.19 16.86 -14.60
CA GLU A 464 -14.59 17.28 -14.33
C GLU A 464 -15.41 17.40 -15.63
N GLU A 465 -14.81 17.89 -16.71
CA GLU A 465 -15.48 17.93 -18.02
C GLU A 465 -15.59 16.55 -18.68
N ALA A 466 -14.62 15.66 -18.46
CA ALA A 466 -14.69 14.29 -18.96
C ALA A 466 -15.82 13.50 -18.29
N SER A 467 -16.02 13.66 -16.98
CA SER A 467 -17.10 12.97 -16.24
C SER A 467 -18.52 13.37 -16.69
N LYS A 468 -18.67 14.50 -17.39
CA LYS A 468 -19.95 14.91 -17.98
C LYS A 468 -20.23 14.24 -19.33
N LYS A 469 -19.17 13.81 -20.03
CA LYS A 469 -19.27 13.23 -21.38
C LYS A 469 -19.49 11.72 -21.37
N GLU A 470 -19.11 11.01 -20.31
CA GLU A 470 -19.34 9.56 -20.16
C GLU A 470 -20.78 9.18 -19.73
N GLY A 471 -21.63 10.18 -19.43
CA GLY A 471 -23.03 9.98 -19.05
C GLY A 471 -24.06 10.28 -20.16
N GLY A 472 -23.65 10.32 -21.42
CA GLY A 472 -24.48 10.67 -22.59
C GLY A 472 -24.70 9.54 -23.57
#